data_AF-A0A674P680-F1
#
_entry.id   AF-A0A674P680-F1
#
_cell.length_a   1.000
_cell.length_b   1.000
_cell.length_c   1.000
_cell.angle_alpha   90.00
_cell.angle_beta   90.00
_cell.angle_gamma   90.00
#
_symmetry.space_group_name_H-M   'P 1'
#
loop_
_entity.id
_entity.type
_entity.pdbx_description
1 polymer ?
#
loop_
_entity_poly.entity_id
_entity_poly.type
_entity_poly.pdbx_seq_one_letter_code
_entity_poly.pdbx_strand_id
1 'polypeptide(L)'
;MLIFCICLTEQMMNEEKMEDVRMLEAQIQHLQTEVSALQDQLQDQQKNMAFNLGDQMQTAILLLEADEEEKEEFVLKLKEEVEELRKTLRWQAEINGISMKSCKIKTLQSSGSKQVQHLFIAGHCGDMDFQMEFWLSEIKEAQGSKRMISNLNVVMDAFDLRSFSSLLSGMEEDWNLLLFFRTLRTFSNRCDERRQTFQHFQTKYPSVVSLPGGCRSEVMTLSHPELPSCRLLVRWSLEVSREGKVTPKINVLSKIPERALQFCPQPAGGAADAFQSLLRVLGPEAAIESIIRAVSLSSDP
;
A
#
# COMPACT_ATOMS: atom_id res chain seq x y z
N MET A 1 14.58 5.91 87.85
CA MET A 1 14.55 4.97 86.70
C MET A 1 13.21 5.00 85.96
N LEU A 2 12.06 4.86 86.64
CA LEU A 2 10.73 4.88 86.01
C LEU A 2 10.38 6.17 85.24
N ILE A 3 10.72 7.36 85.76
CA ILE A 3 10.41 8.65 85.09
C ILE A 3 11.22 8.82 83.79
N PHE A 4 12.46 8.31 83.76
CA PHE A 4 13.33 8.40 82.58
C PHE A 4 12.86 7.46 81.46
N CYS A 5 12.35 6.27 81.81
CA CYS A 5 11.73 5.36 80.85
C CYS A 5 10.45 5.93 80.24
N ILE A 6 9.59 6.57 81.05
CA ILE A 6 8.33 7.16 80.56
C ILE A 6 8.60 8.32 79.58
N CYS A 7 9.55 9.21 79.91
CA CYS A 7 9.95 10.30 79.02
C CYS A 7 10.54 9.78 77.69
N LEU A 8 11.39 8.75 77.73
CA LEU A 8 11.96 8.14 76.52
C LEU A 8 10.88 7.48 75.64
N THR A 9 9.90 6.80 76.25
CA THR A 9 8.78 6.20 75.48
C THR A 9 7.86 7.25 74.87
N GLU A 10 7.61 8.38 75.55
CA GLU A 10 6.82 9.48 74.98
C GLU A 10 7.55 10.17 73.83
N GLN A 11 8.87 10.33 73.92
CA GLN A 11 9.68 10.92 72.86
C GLN A 11 9.73 10.03 71.61
N MET A 12 9.93 8.72 71.77
CA MET A 12 9.95 7.77 70.66
C MET A 12 8.57 7.66 69.97
N MET A 13 7.49 7.67 70.74
CA MET A 13 6.12 7.59 70.20
C MET A 13 5.70 8.88 69.46
N ASN A 14 6.30 10.03 69.79
CA ASN A 14 6.07 11.29 69.09
C ASN A 14 6.87 11.39 67.79
N GLU A 15 8.09 10.84 67.75
CA GLU A 15 8.90 10.75 66.53
C GLU A 15 8.29 9.80 65.50
N GLU A 16 7.77 8.65 65.94
CA GLU A 16 7.06 7.69 65.08
C GLU A 16 5.78 8.30 64.48
N LYS A 17 4.97 8.98 65.30
CA LYS A 17 3.78 9.71 64.81
C LYS A 17 4.13 10.82 63.82
N MET A 18 5.25 11.51 64.00
CA MET A 18 5.66 12.59 63.11
C MET A 18 6.12 12.05 61.75
N GLU A 19 6.73 10.87 61.70
CA GLU A 19 7.09 10.19 60.46
C GLU A 19 5.86 9.66 59.71
N ASP A 20 4.89 9.09 60.42
CA ASP A 20 3.63 8.64 59.83
C ASP A 20 2.83 9.81 59.22
N VAL A 21 2.81 10.96 59.89
CA VAL A 21 2.17 12.18 59.36
C VAL A 21 2.87 12.67 58.09
N ARG A 22 4.22 12.68 58.05
CA ARG A 22 4.98 13.05 56.85
C ARG A 22 4.72 12.11 55.68
N MET A 23 4.63 10.80 55.94
CA MET A 23 4.34 9.80 54.92
C MET A 23 2.94 10.00 54.33
N LEU A 24 1.95 10.27 55.18
CA LEU A 24 0.57 10.54 54.76
C LEU A 24 0.47 11.85 53.97
N GLU A 25 1.17 12.90 54.38
CA GLU A 25 1.24 14.16 53.64
C GLU A 25 1.85 13.99 52.24
N ALA A 26 2.91 13.18 52.13
CA ALA A 26 3.52 12.86 50.84
C ALA A 26 2.58 12.05 49.92
N GLN A 27 1.83 11.09 50.47
CA GLN A 27 0.81 10.35 49.73
C GLN A 27 -0.33 11.25 49.28
N ILE A 28 -0.79 12.17 50.12
CA ILE A 28 -1.83 13.14 49.77
C ILE A 28 -1.35 14.02 48.61
N GLN A 29 -0.12 14.52 48.64
CA GLN A 29 0.44 15.32 47.55
C GLN A 29 0.59 14.51 46.24
N HIS A 30 1.01 13.25 46.33
CA HIS A 30 1.10 12.38 45.17
C HIS A 30 -0.27 12.15 44.53
N LEU A 31 -1.28 11.80 45.33
CA LEU A 31 -2.65 11.58 44.86
C LEU A 31 -3.26 12.87 44.31
N GLN A 32 -2.99 14.03 44.91
CA GLN A 32 -3.44 15.32 44.37
C GLN A 32 -2.84 15.62 42.99
N THR A 33 -1.55 15.27 42.80
CA THR A 33 -0.88 15.45 41.50
C THR A 33 -1.46 14.48 40.45
N GLU A 34 -1.73 13.25 40.84
CA GLU A 34 -2.36 12.25 39.97
C GLU A 34 -3.79 12.63 39.58
N VAL A 35 -4.59 13.11 40.53
CA VAL A 35 -5.96 13.59 40.26
C VAL A 35 -5.94 14.79 39.32
N SER A 36 -5.01 15.74 39.49
CA SER A 36 -4.85 16.87 38.58
C SER A 36 -4.49 16.40 37.16
N ALA A 37 -3.54 15.46 37.03
CA ALA A 37 -3.15 14.92 35.73
C ALA A 37 -4.29 14.15 35.05
N LEU A 38 -5.08 13.39 35.80
CA LEU A 38 -6.26 12.67 35.29
C LEU A 38 -7.38 13.63 34.89
N GLN A 39 -7.57 14.73 35.62
CA GLN A 39 -8.55 15.78 35.26
C GLN A 39 -8.15 16.49 33.96
N ASP A 40 -6.87 16.83 33.79
CA ASP A 40 -6.35 17.41 32.55
C ASP A 40 -6.50 16.43 31.38
N GLN A 41 -6.23 15.14 31.61
CA GLN A 41 -6.40 14.08 30.60
C GLN A 41 -7.87 13.90 30.22
N LEU A 42 -8.80 13.97 31.19
CA LEU A 42 -10.24 13.91 30.93
C LEU A 42 -10.74 15.12 30.15
N GLN A 43 -10.25 16.32 30.48
CA GLN A 43 -10.63 17.54 29.77
C GLN A 43 -10.07 17.55 28.33
N ASP A 44 -8.88 17.01 28.12
CA ASP A 44 -8.31 16.82 26.78
C ASP A 44 -9.06 15.73 25.99
N GLN A 45 -9.47 14.63 26.63
CA GLN A 45 -10.37 13.63 26.04
C GLN A 45 -11.72 14.25 25.64
N GLN A 46 -12.30 15.10 26.48
CA GLN A 46 -13.55 15.81 26.18
C GLN A 46 -13.40 16.80 25.02
N LYS A 47 -12.30 17.55 24.94
CA LYS A 47 -12.02 18.45 23.82
C LYS A 47 -11.72 17.69 22.51
N ASN A 48 -11.01 16.56 22.58
CA ASN A 48 -10.77 15.68 21.43
C ASN A 48 -12.06 14.99 20.95
N MET A 49 -12.97 14.63 21.87
CA MET A 49 -14.33 14.22 21.51
C MET A 49 -15.07 15.36 20.79
N ALA A 50 -15.03 16.59 21.30
CA ALA A 50 -15.67 17.75 20.66
C ALA A 50 -15.13 18.08 19.26
N PHE A 51 -13.86 17.75 18.94
CA PHE A 51 -13.28 18.00 17.62
C PHE A 51 -13.65 16.94 16.56
N ASN A 52 -13.97 15.70 16.97
CA ASN A 52 -14.43 14.64 16.06
C ASN A 52 -15.95 14.44 16.06
N LEU A 53 -16.62 14.81 17.16
CA LEU A 53 -18.06 14.67 17.35
C LEU A 53 -18.79 16.01 17.39
N GLY A 54 -18.14 17.17 17.19
CA GLY A 54 -18.83 18.48 17.28
C GLY A 54 -20.08 18.53 16.40
N ASP A 55 -19.93 18.20 15.11
CA ASP A 55 -21.03 18.13 14.16
C ASP A 55 -21.91 16.90 14.38
N GLN A 56 -21.32 15.74 14.69
CA GLN A 56 -22.06 14.48 14.88
C GLN A 56 -22.90 14.47 16.17
N MET A 57 -22.47 15.14 17.22
CA MET A 57 -23.13 15.25 18.52
C MET A 57 -24.19 16.34 18.50
N GLN A 58 -23.97 17.46 17.80
CA GLN A 58 -25.03 18.42 17.50
C GLN A 58 -26.12 17.79 16.63
N THR A 59 -25.72 16.97 15.65
CA THR A 59 -26.65 16.20 14.81
C THR A 59 -27.39 15.14 15.63
N ALA A 60 -26.71 14.43 16.52
CA ALA A 60 -27.34 13.43 17.40
C ALA A 60 -28.30 14.06 18.42
N ILE A 61 -27.99 15.26 18.93
CA ILE A 61 -28.87 16.04 19.82
C ILE A 61 -30.12 16.52 19.05
N LEU A 62 -29.95 17.07 17.85
CA LEU A 62 -31.06 17.45 16.97
C LEU A 62 -31.97 16.25 16.62
N LEU A 63 -31.38 15.08 16.40
CA LEU A 63 -32.12 13.83 16.15
C LEU A 63 -32.88 13.30 17.37
N LEU A 64 -32.42 13.58 18.59
CA LEU A 64 -33.10 13.16 19.83
C LEU A 64 -34.28 14.08 20.17
N GLU A 65 -34.24 15.33 19.72
CA GLU A 65 -35.27 16.36 19.93
C GLU A 65 -36.32 16.42 18.80
N ALA A 66 -36.06 15.79 17.65
CA ALA A 66 -36.93 15.76 16.47
C ALA A 66 -38.08 14.76 16.57
N ASP A 67 -39.21 15.07 15.93
CA ASP A 67 -40.38 14.18 15.85
C ASP A 67 -40.08 12.96 14.95
N GLU A 68 -40.87 11.88 15.05
CA GLU A 68 -40.58 10.63 14.31
C GLU A 68 -40.53 10.82 12.79
N GLU A 69 -41.32 11.74 12.25
CA GLU A 69 -41.36 12.08 10.82
C GLU A 69 -40.09 12.83 10.36
N GLU A 70 -39.58 13.75 11.19
CA GLU A 70 -38.34 14.50 10.93
C GLU A 70 -37.09 13.62 11.03
N LYS A 71 -37.08 12.64 11.97
CA LYS A 71 -36.03 11.63 12.06
C LYS A 71 -35.99 10.76 10.80
N GLU A 72 -37.14 10.36 10.28
CA GLU A 72 -37.22 9.53 9.07
C GLU A 72 -36.70 10.30 7.85
N GLU A 73 -37.09 11.57 7.68
CA GLU A 73 -36.56 12.45 6.63
C GLU A 73 -35.04 12.64 6.73
N PHE A 74 -34.52 12.84 7.95
CA PHE A 74 -33.09 12.99 8.18
C PHE A 74 -32.31 11.71 7.85
N VAL A 75 -32.83 10.54 8.23
CA VAL A 75 -32.24 9.24 7.90
C VAL A 75 -32.26 9.01 6.38
N LEU A 76 -33.31 9.42 5.68
CA LEU A 76 -33.38 9.35 4.22
C LEU A 76 -32.30 10.25 3.58
N LYS A 77 -32.15 11.48 4.05
CA LYS A 77 -31.12 12.41 3.57
C LYS A 77 -29.70 11.86 3.78
N LEU A 78 -29.42 11.29 4.95
CA LEU A 78 -28.13 10.62 5.21
C LEU A 78 -27.92 9.41 4.30
N LYS A 79 -28.95 8.60 4.04
CA LYS A 79 -28.85 7.46 3.11
C LYS A 79 -28.53 7.93 1.69
N GLU A 80 -29.17 9.00 1.22
CA GLU A 80 -28.88 9.60 -0.08
C GLU A 80 -27.43 10.11 -0.14
N GLU A 81 -26.98 10.86 0.88
CA GLU A 81 -25.61 11.36 0.95
C GLU A 81 -24.58 10.22 0.94
N VAL A 82 -24.82 9.15 1.71
CA VAL A 82 -23.97 7.96 1.71
C VAL A 82 -23.94 7.29 0.35
N GLU A 83 -25.07 7.21 -0.36
CA GLU A 83 -25.09 6.60 -1.68
C GLU A 83 -24.38 7.46 -2.73
N GLU A 84 -24.52 8.79 -2.67
CA GLU A 84 -23.74 9.70 -3.51
C GLU A 84 -22.23 9.59 -3.23
N LEU A 85 -21.83 9.57 -1.96
CA LEU A 85 -20.42 9.36 -1.58
C LEU A 85 -19.89 8.01 -2.08
N ARG A 86 -20.70 6.94 -2.03
CA ARG A 86 -20.34 5.64 -2.60
C ARG A 86 -20.21 5.69 -4.11
N LYS A 87 -21.10 6.39 -4.83
CA LYS A 87 -20.98 6.61 -6.28
C LYS A 87 -19.68 7.34 -6.61
N THR A 88 -19.38 8.43 -5.89
CA THR A 88 -18.14 9.18 -6.05
C THR A 88 -16.91 8.29 -5.81
N LEU A 89 -16.92 7.47 -4.75
CA LEU A 89 -15.81 6.57 -4.44
C LEU A 89 -15.61 5.52 -5.53
N ARG A 90 -16.70 4.91 -6.04
CA ARG A 90 -16.64 3.95 -7.16
C ARG A 90 -16.05 4.60 -8.42
N TRP A 91 -16.54 5.79 -8.76
CA TRP A 91 -16.06 6.54 -9.91
C TRP A 91 -14.58 6.94 -9.78
N GLN A 92 -14.13 7.35 -8.59
CA GLN A 92 -12.72 7.63 -8.31
C GLN A 92 -11.85 6.38 -8.46
N ALA A 93 -12.33 5.23 -8.00
CA ALA A 93 -11.62 3.97 -8.14
C ALA A 93 -11.48 3.56 -9.62
N GLU A 94 -12.53 3.74 -10.42
CA GLU A 94 -12.54 3.48 -11.86
C GLU A 94 -11.54 4.39 -12.60
N ILE A 95 -11.56 5.70 -12.31
CA ILE A 95 -10.66 6.65 -12.97
C ILE A 95 -9.20 6.48 -12.53
N ASN A 96 -8.95 6.12 -11.28
CA ASN A 96 -7.60 5.99 -10.75
C ASN A 96 -7.02 4.58 -10.95
N GLY A 97 -7.86 3.58 -11.22
CA GLY A 97 -7.45 2.17 -11.28
C GLY A 97 -7.04 1.60 -9.91
N ILE A 98 -7.28 2.33 -8.82
CA ILE A 98 -6.91 1.94 -7.46
C ILE A 98 -8.17 1.90 -6.61
N SER A 99 -8.41 0.76 -6.00
CA SER A 99 -9.58 0.50 -5.16
C SER A 99 -9.15 0.24 -3.72
N MET A 100 -9.58 1.11 -2.80
CA MET A 100 -9.28 0.96 -1.38
C MET A 100 -10.21 -0.07 -0.73
N LYS A 101 -9.65 -1.06 -0.03
CA LYS A 101 -10.38 -2.07 0.74
C LYS A 101 -10.57 -1.65 2.20
N SER A 102 -9.56 -1.01 2.79
CA SER A 102 -9.59 -0.58 4.18
C SER A 102 -8.74 0.66 4.39
N CYS A 103 -9.25 1.58 5.21
CA CYS A 103 -8.49 2.72 5.74
C CYS A 103 -8.74 2.76 7.24
N LYS A 104 -7.68 2.74 8.04
CA LYS A 104 -7.75 2.87 9.50
C LYS A 104 -6.88 4.02 9.91
N ILE A 105 -7.45 4.93 10.70
CA ILE A 105 -6.76 6.10 11.21
C ILE A 105 -6.79 6.02 12.73
N LYS A 106 -5.62 6.11 13.36
CA LYS A 106 -5.48 6.16 14.82
C LYS A 106 -4.72 7.43 15.19
N THR A 107 -5.35 8.32 15.96
CA THR A 107 -4.66 9.50 16.50
C THR A 107 -3.73 9.05 17.62
N LEU A 108 -2.43 9.26 17.47
CA LEU A 108 -1.41 8.90 18.47
C LEU A 108 -1.17 10.04 19.46
N GLN A 109 -1.17 11.28 18.95
CA GLN A 109 -0.96 12.47 19.74
C GLN A 109 -1.82 13.59 19.19
N SER A 110 -2.51 14.30 20.08
CA SER A 110 -3.25 15.51 19.75
C SER A 110 -2.87 16.55 20.79
N SER A 111 -2.28 17.65 20.35
CA SER A 111 -1.98 18.82 21.16
C SER A 111 -2.46 20.05 20.40
N GLY A 112 -2.66 21.18 21.09
CA GLY A 112 -3.21 22.38 20.46
C GLY A 112 -2.51 22.83 19.17
N SER A 113 -1.19 22.60 19.07
CA SER A 113 -0.35 22.97 17.92
C SER A 113 0.11 21.81 17.04
N LYS A 114 0.02 20.55 17.49
CA LYS A 114 0.52 19.38 16.76
C LYS A 114 -0.38 18.17 16.91
N GLN A 115 -0.72 17.54 15.78
CA GLN A 115 -1.46 16.28 15.72
C GLN A 115 -0.60 15.23 15.00
N VAL A 116 -0.57 14.01 15.51
CA VAL A 116 0.09 12.87 14.89
C VAL A 116 -0.92 11.74 14.75
N GLN A 117 -1.09 11.27 13.52
CA GLN A 117 -2.00 10.19 13.15
C GLN A 117 -1.20 9.03 12.56
N HIS A 118 -1.60 7.83 12.93
CA HIS A 118 -1.13 6.59 12.34
C HIS A 118 -2.18 6.09 11.34
N LEU A 119 -1.77 5.94 10.08
CA LEU A 119 -2.64 5.53 8.98
C LEU A 119 -2.22 4.15 8.48
N PHE A 120 -3.21 3.28 8.34
CA PHE A 120 -3.10 2.00 7.66
C PHE A 120 -4.07 1.97 6.48
N ILE A 121 -3.55 1.69 5.30
CA ILE A 121 -4.29 1.64 4.04
C ILE A 121 -4.07 0.27 3.40
N ALA A 122 -5.15 -0.38 2.99
CA ALA A 122 -5.09 -1.59 2.19
C ALA A 122 -5.98 -1.43 0.96
N GLY A 123 -5.52 -1.91 -0.19
CA GLY A 123 -6.21 -1.77 -1.45
C GLY A 123 -5.69 -2.72 -2.51
N HIS A 124 -6.20 -2.53 -3.73
CA HIS A 124 -5.70 -3.22 -4.91
C HIS A 124 -5.64 -2.29 -6.11
N CYS A 125 -4.75 -2.60 -7.05
CA CYS A 125 -4.61 -1.95 -8.34
C CYS A 125 -4.50 -3.05 -9.41
N GLY A 126 -5.54 -3.17 -10.25
CA GLY A 126 -5.69 -4.34 -11.12
C GLY A 126 -5.68 -5.64 -10.31
N ASP A 127 -4.74 -6.54 -10.62
CA ASP A 127 -4.56 -7.81 -9.92
C ASP A 127 -3.59 -7.71 -8.72
N MET A 128 -3.01 -6.53 -8.45
CA MET A 128 -2.00 -6.34 -7.40
C MET A 128 -2.65 -5.88 -6.11
N ASP A 129 -2.41 -6.61 -5.02
CA ASP A 129 -2.78 -6.19 -3.67
C ASP A 129 -1.64 -5.42 -2.99
N PHE A 130 -1.99 -4.35 -2.27
CA PHE A 130 -1.03 -3.58 -1.49
C PHE A 130 -1.57 -3.24 -0.11
N GLN A 131 -0.66 -3.14 0.84
CA GLN A 131 -0.88 -2.59 2.17
C GLN A 131 0.20 -1.57 2.47
N MET A 132 -0.18 -0.54 3.21
CA MET A 132 0.68 0.59 3.49
C MET A 132 0.39 1.13 4.88
N GLU A 133 1.42 1.42 5.64
CA GLU A 133 1.36 1.97 6.98
C GLU A 133 2.26 3.20 7.07
N PHE A 134 1.79 4.32 7.61
CA PHE A 134 2.61 5.52 7.79
C PHE A 134 2.07 6.46 8.87
N TRP A 135 2.92 7.36 9.36
CA TRP A 135 2.56 8.38 10.32
C TRP A 135 2.44 9.74 9.64
N LEU A 136 1.31 10.41 9.85
CA LEU A 136 1.02 11.76 9.39
C LEU A 136 1.09 12.71 10.58
N SER A 137 2.08 13.61 10.58
CA SER A 137 2.17 14.69 11.54
C SER A 137 1.69 16.00 10.91
N GLU A 138 0.74 16.66 11.56
CA GLU A 138 0.22 17.98 11.21
C GLU A 138 0.60 18.98 12.29
N ILE A 139 1.32 20.04 11.90
CA ILE A 139 1.73 21.13 12.79
C ILE A 139 0.99 22.38 12.34
N LYS A 140 0.26 23.03 13.26
CA LYS A 140 -0.44 24.29 13.00
C LYS A 140 0.56 25.43 13.19
N GLU A 141 0.91 26.10 12.11
CA GLU A 141 1.76 27.29 12.09
C GLU A 141 0.90 28.54 11.87
N ALA A 142 1.47 29.74 12.11
CA ALA A 142 0.75 31.01 12.00
C ALA A 142 0.21 31.30 10.58
N GLN A 143 0.74 30.63 9.54
CA GLN A 143 0.35 30.80 8.12
C GLN A 143 -0.42 29.61 7.53
N GLY A 144 -0.73 28.57 8.33
CA GLY A 144 -1.44 27.38 7.87
C GLY A 144 -0.99 26.11 8.59
N SER A 145 -1.50 24.94 8.18
CA SER A 145 -1.02 23.66 8.72
C SER A 145 0.01 23.01 7.79
N LYS A 146 1.13 22.57 8.35
CA LYS A 146 2.16 21.79 7.65
C LYS A 146 1.96 20.31 7.95
N ARG A 147 1.83 19.50 6.90
CA ARG A 147 1.71 18.05 7.00
C ARG A 147 3.00 17.37 6.55
N MET A 148 3.46 16.39 7.32
CA MET A 148 4.65 15.60 7.04
C MET A 148 4.35 14.12 7.25
N ILE A 149 4.86 13.30 6.33
CA ILE A 149 4.76 11.84 6.37
C ILE A 149 6.06 11.29 6.95
N SER A 150 5.96 10.27 7.79
CA SER A 150 7.08 9.56 8.40
C SER A 150 6.74 8.07 8.56
N ASN A 151 7.76 7.24 8.75
CA ASN A 151 7.62 5.81 9.04
C ASN A 151 6.74 5.06 8.03
N LEU A 152 6.93 5.30 6.72
CA LEU A 152 6.19 4.60 5.68
C LEU A 152 6.72 3.16 5.54
N ASN A 153 5.80 2.21 5.60
CA ASN A 153 6.02 0.82 5.28
C ASN A 153 5.04 0.40 4.20
N VAL A 154 5.52 -0.39 3.23
CA VAL A 154 4.72 -0.90 2.11
C VAL A 154 4.87 -2.40 2.01
N VAL A 155 3.76 -3.11 1.95
CA VAL A 155 3.69 -4.57 1.84
C VAL A 155 2.92 -4.94 0.58
N MET A 156 3.48 -5.82 -0.23
CA MET A 156 2.91 -6.34 -1.49
C MET A 156 3.30 -7.82 -1.63
N ASP A 157 2.75 -8.50 -2.65
CA ASP A 157 3.20 -9.87 -2.98
C ASP A 157 4.70 -9.89 -3.31
N ALA A 158 5.37 -11.00 -3.01
CA ALA A 158 6.83 -11.13 -3.13
C ALA A 158 7.32 -10.95 -4.58
N PHE A 159 6.50 -11.33 -5.57
CA PHE A 159 6.82 -11.10 -6.97
C PHE A 159 6.81 -9.62 -7.31
N ASP A 160 5.74 -8.91 -6.92
CA ASP A 160 5.58 -7.48 -7.17
C ASP A 160 6.62 -6.66 -6.40
N LEU A 161 6.90 -7.02 -5.15
CA LEU A 161 7.87 -6.33 -4.30
C LEU A 161 9.28 -6.36 -4.90
N ARG A 162 9.65 -7.42 -5.61
CA ARG A 162 10.93 -7.50 -6.34
C ARG A 162 11.00 -6.46 -7.46
N SER A 163 9.93 -6.26 -8.21
CA SER A 163 9.90 -5.27 -9.29
C SER A 163 9.97 -3.84 -8.75
N PHE A 164 9.47 -3.61 -7.53
CA PHE A 164 9.41 -2.28 -6.90
C PHE A 164 10.60 -1.97 -5.98
N SER A 165 11.55 -2.88 -5.79
CA SER A 165 12.61 -2.72 -4.79
C SER A 165 13.43 -1.42 -4.95
N SER A 166 13.74 -1.04 -6.20
CA SER A 166 14.45 0.21 -6.50
C SER A 166 13.62 1.47 -6.22
N LEU A 167 12.29 1.39 -6.35
CA LEU A 167 11.39 2.48 -6.02
C LEU A 167 11.29 2.64 -4.50
N LEU A 168 11.05 1.52 -3.80
CA LEU A 168 10.86 1.50 -2.36
C LEU A 168 12.09 1.99 -1.61
N SER A 169 13.30 1.61 -2.05
CA SER A 169 14.54 2.13 -1.46
C SER A 169 14.67 3.65 -1.59
N GLY A 170 14.15 4.25 -2.66
CA GLY A 170 14.13 5.71 -2.81
C GLY A 170 13.03 6.39 -2.01
N MET A 171 11.91 5.69 -1.78
CA MET A 171 10.77 6.20 -1.01
C MET A 171 11.03 6.29 0.49
N GLU A 172 11.95 5.51 1.02
CA GLU A 172 12.39 5.60 2.42
C GLU A 172 13.03 6.98 2.73
N GLU A 173 13.55 7.67 1.71
CA GLU A 173 14.17 8.99 1.85
C GLU A 173 13.15 10.14 1.67
N ASP A 174 12.31 10.07 0.63
CA ASP A 174 11.46 11.18 0.19
C ASP A 174 9.96 11.02 0.53
N TRP A 175 9.54 9.85 1.04
CA TRP A 175 8.17 9.51 1.45
C TRP A 175 7.07 9.89 0.44
N ASN A 176 7.38 9.81 -0.86
CA ASN A 176 6.51 10.32 -1.91
C ASN A 176 5.38 9.32 -2.29
N LEU A 177 4.27 9.38 -1.55
CA LEU A 177 3.09 8.53 -1.81
C LEU A 177 2.51 8.71 -3.21
N LEU A 178 2.56 9.93 -3.76
CA LEU A 178 2.03 10.20 -5.09
C LEU A 178 2.81 9.43 -6.16
N LEU A 179 4.15 9.42 -6.04
CA LEU A 179 5.01 8.66 -6.93
C LEU A 179 4.70 7.16 -6.87
N PHE A 180 4.50 6.63 -5.66
CA PHE A 180 4.12 5.22 -5.49
C PHE A 180 2.85 4.86 -6.23
N PHE A 181 1.74 5.56 -5.98
CA PHE A 181 0.45 5.21 -6.57
C PHE A 181 0.44 5.41 -8.10
N ARG A 182 1.13 6.45 -8.61
CA ARG A 182 1.30 6.62 -10.06
C ARG A 182 2.09 5.48 -10.68
N THR A 183 3.15 5.04 -10.01
CA THR A 183 3.99 3.94 -10.49
C THR A 183 3.25 2.61 -10.43
N LEU A 184 2.54 2.34 -9.34
CA LEU A 184 1.70 1.15 -9.15
C LEU A 184 0.65 1.04 -10.25
N ARG A 185 -0.08 2.12 -10.52
CA ARG A 185 -1.07 2.18 -11.60
C ARG A 185 -0.41 1.92 -12.97
N THR A 186 0.70 2.58 -13.25
CA THR A 186 1.40 2.42 -14.52
C THR A 186 1.88 0.97 -14.69
N PHE A 187 2.42 0.37 -13.64
CA PHE A 187 2.87 -1.01 -13.65
C PHE A 187 1.72 -1.98 -13.89
N SER A 188 0.60 -1.83 -13.18
CA SER A 188 -0.61 -2.63 -13.38
C SER A 188 -1.10 -2.55 -14.83
N ASN A 189 -1.17 -1.34 -15.41
CA ASN A 189 -1.57 -1.17 -16.80
C ASN A 189 -0.63 -1.92 -17.76
N ARG A 190 0.69 -1.89 -17.53
CA ARG A 190 1.66 -2.63 -18.35
C ARG A 190 1.53 -4.15 -18.18
N CYS A 191 1.16 -4.64 -16.99
CA CYS A 191 0.82 -6.04 -16.78
C CYS A 191 -0.42 -6.45 -17.57
N ASP A 192 -1.45 -5.58 -17.59
CA ASP A 192 -2.67 -5.80 -18.35
C ASP A 192 -2.42 -5.81 -19.87
N GLU A 193 -1.61 -4.88 -20.38
CA GLU A 193 -1.16 -4.87 -21.78
C GLU A 193 -0.47 -6.19 -22.15
N ARG A 194 0.53 -6.62 -21.37
CA ARG A 194 1.21 -7.91 -21.59
C ARG A 194 0.22 -9.07 -21.62
N ARG A 195 -0.71 -9.12 -20.64
CA ARG A 195 -1.72 -10.18 -20.54
C ARG A 195 -2.59 -10.23 -21.78
N GLN A 196 -3.08 -9.07 -22.23
CA GLN A 196 -3.91 -8.95 -23.43
C GLN A 196 -3.15 -9.39 -24.69
N THR A 197 -1.91 -8.93 -24.86
CA THR A 197 -1.06 -9.33 -26.00
C THR A 197 -0.80 -10.84 -26.02
N PHE A 198 -0.50 -11.46 -24.88
CA PHE A 198 -0.29 -12.91 -24.79
C PHE A 198 -1.56 -13.70 -25.11
N GLN A 199 -2.72 -13.28 -24.58
CA GLN A 199 -4.01 -13.91 -24.89
C GLN A 199 -4.36 -13.77 -26.37
N HIS A 200 -4.10 -12.60 -26.96
CA HIS A 200 -4.31 -12.36 -28.39
C HIS A 200 -3.53 -13.37 -29.23
N PHE A 201 -2.22 -13.54 -28.98
CA PHE A 201 -1.40 -14.47 -29.74
C PHE A 201 -1.75 -15.93 -29.49
N GLN A 202 -2.10 -16.31 -28.25
CA GLN A 202 -2.59 -17.66 -27.97
C GLN A 202 -3.88 -17.98 -28.75
N THR A 203 -4.77 -17.00 -28.90
CA THR A 203 -6.04 -17.15 -29.62
C THR A 203 -5.81 -17.19 -31.14
N LYS A 204 -4.92 -16.34 -31.64
CA LYS A 204 -4.62 -16.19 -33.07
C LYS A 204 -3.75 -17.33 -33.62
N TYR A 205 -2.83 -17.86 -32.82
CA TYR A 205 -1.86 -18.88 -33.22
C TYR A 205 -1.79 -20.06 -32.22
N PRO A 206 -2.90 -20.77 -31.97
CA PRO A 206 -2.99 -21.77 -30.89
C PRO A 206 -2.09 -22.99 -31.09
N SER A 207 -1.69 -23.31 -32.33
CA SER A 207 -0.78 -24.42 -32.64
C SER A 207 0.69 -24.09 -32.36
N VAL A 208 1.04 -22.81 -32.25
CA VAL A 208 2.41 -22.33 -32.13
C VAL A 208 2.66 -21.72 -30.75
N VAL A 209 1.66 -21.02 -30.21
CA VAL A 209 1.76 -20.24 -28.97
C VAL A 209 1.18 -21.01 -27.80
N SER A 210 1.96 -21.11 -26.71
CA SER A 210 1.51 -21.67 -25.44
C SER A 210 1.90 -20.78 -24.26
N LEU A 211 1.04 -20.74 -23.24
CA LEU A 211 1.21 -19.94 -22.02
C LEU A 211 1.31 -20.87 -20.81
N PRO A 212 2.48 -21.49 -20.56
CA PRO A 212 2.62 -22.53 -19.53
C PRO A 212 2.37 -22.00 -18.10
N GLY A 213 2.67 -20.72 -17.84
CA GLY A 213 2.36 -20.06 -16.58
C GLY A 213 1.02 -19.29 -16.60
N GLY A 214 0.18 -19.51 -17.63
CA GLY A 214 -1.00 -18.70 -17.91
C GLY A 214 -0.66 -17.33 -18.50
N CYS A 215 -1.70 -16.58 -18.90
CA CYS A 215 -1.56 -15.28 -19.56
C CYS A 215 -1.02 -14.16 -18.67
N ARG A 216 -1.00 -14.37 -17.35
CA ARG A 216 -0.43 -13.42 -16.38
C ARG A 216 1.08 -13.57 -16.23
N SER A 217 1.63 -14.70 -16.69
CA SER A 217 3.07 -14.99 -16.62
C SER A 217 3.90 -13.99 -17.41
N GLU A 218 5.18 -13.87 -17.04
CA GLU A 218 6.16 -13.15 -17.86
C GLU A 218 6.57 -13.93 -19.12
N VAL A 219 6.18 -15.21 -19.25
CA VAL A 219 6.72 -16.12 -20.27
C VAL A 219 5.64 -16.64 -21.20
N MET A 220 5.87 -16.46 -22.49
CA MET A 220 5.16 -17.11 -23.58
C MET A 220 6.12 -18.04 -24.32
N THR A 221 5.65 -19.22 -24.71
CA THR A 221 6.46 -20.21 -25.45
C THR A 221 5.94 -20.37 -26.86
N LEU A 222 6.87 -20.35 -27.83
CA LEU A 222 6.62 -20.57 -29.24
C LEU A 222 7.26 -21.90 -29.65
N SER A 223 6.50 -22.78 -30.29
CA SER A 223 6.99 -24.09 -30.75
C SER A 223 6.46 -24.36 -32.14
N HIS A 224 7.30 -24.86 -33.04
CA HIS A 224 6.82 -25.30 -34.34
C HIS A 224 5.97 -26.57 -34.16
N PRO A 225 4.78 -26.69 -34.79
CA PRO A 225 3.88 -27.83 -34.59
C PRO A 225 4.55 -29.18 -34.92
N GLU A 226 5.39 -29.21 -35.96
CA GLU A 226 6.12 -30.41 -36.40
C GLU A 226 7.45 -30.64 -35.65
N LEU A 227 7.98 -29.61 -34.98
CA LEU A 227 9.25 -29.68 -34.24
C LEU A 227 9.08 -29.16 -32.80
N PRO A 228 8.23 -29.79 -31.97
CA PRO A 228 7.89 -29.29 -30.63
C PRO A 228 9.07 -29.31 -29.66
N SER A 229 10.15 -30.05 -29.98
CA SER A 229 11.39 -30.06 -29.22
C SER A 229 12.19 -28.76 -29.33
N CYS A 230 12.01 -28.00 -30.42
CA CYS A 230 12.65 -26.72 -30.65
C CYS A 230 11.71 -25.60 -30.22
N ARG A 231 12.05 -24.88 -29.15
CA ARG A 231 11.17 -23.87 -28.57
C ARG A 231 11.86 -22.53 -28.40
N LEU A 232 11.13 -21.46 -28.67
CA LEU A 232 11.52 -20.10 -28.30
C LEU A 232 10.70 -19.66 -27.11
N LEU A 233 11.33 -18.98 -26.16
CA LEU A 233 10.69 -18.40 -25.00
C LEU A 233 10.76 -16.89 -25.13
N VAL A 234 9.60 -16.25 -25.19
CA VAL A 234 9.45 -14.80 -25.08
C VAL A 234 9.26 -14.48 -23.61
N ARG A 235 10.24 -13.81 -23.01
CA ARG A 235 10.15 -13.28 -21.64
C ARG A 235 9.88 -11.79 -21.69
N TRP A 236 8.73 -11.36 -21.18
CA TRP A 236 8.33 -9.96 -21.04
C TRP A 236 8.21 -9.61 -19.56
N SER A 237 9.26 -9.01 -19.01
CA SER A 237 9.30 -8.50 -17.64
C SER A 237 9.13 -6.97 -17.61
N LEU A 238 8.79 -6.44 -16.44
CA LEU A 238 8.68 -5.01 -16.21
C LEU A 238 9.69 -4.60 -15.15
N GLU A 239 10.43 -3.53 -15.41
CA GLU A 239 11.36 -2.94 -14.46
C GLU A 239 10.85 -1.59 -13.99
N VAL A 240 10.96 -1.35 -12.68
CA VAL A 240 10.61 -0.08 -12.06
C VAL A 240 11.88 0.60 -11.59
N SER A 241 12.09 1.82 -12.08
CA SER A 241 13.18 2.70 -11.63
C SER A 241 12.85 3.40 -10.31
N ARG A 242 13.87 4.00 -9.70
CA ARG A 242 13.71 4.84 -8.51
C ARG A 242 12.79 6.04 -8.74
N GLU A 243 12.76 6.58 -9.95
CA GLU A 243 11.94 7.73 -10.34
C GLU A 243 10.52 7.34 -10.75
N GLY A 244 10.12 6.08 -10.56
CA GLY A 244 8.78 5.59 -10.88
C GLY A 244 8.53 5.31 -12.36
N LYS A 245 9.57 5.36 -13.21
CA LYS A 245 9.46 4.93 -14.61
C LYS A 245 9.35 3.41 -14.67
N VAL A 246 8.29 2.92 -15.31
CA VAL A 246 8.06 1.51 -15.61
C VAL A 246 8.49 1.21 -17.05
N THR A 247 9.47 0.34 -17.23
CA THR A 247 10.04 0.00 -18.54
C THR A 247 9.84 -1.49 -18.85
N PRO A 248 9.18 -1.85 -19.97
CA PRO A 248 9.11 -3.23 -20.40
C PRO A 248 10.46 -3.72 -20.93
N LYS A 249 10.85 -4.92 -20.52
CA LYS A 249 12.00 -5.65 -21.08
C LYS A 249 11.51 -6.96 -21.69
N ILE A 250 11.67 -7.07 -23.00
CA ILE A 250 11.22 -8.22 -23.76
C ILE A 250 12.45 -8.90 -24.36
N ASN A 251 12.66 -10.17 -24.02
CA ASN A 251 13.78 -10.98 -24.46
C ASN A 251 13.29 -12.28 -25.08
N VAL A 252 14.02 -12.77 -26.08
CA VAL A 252 13.76 -14.07 -26.70
C VAL A 252 14.92 -14.99 -26.37
N LEU A 253 14.60 -16.15 -25.82
CA LEU A 253 15.55 -17.20 -25.48
C LEU A 253 15.23 -18.43 -26.30
N SER A 254 16.23 -19.04 -26.92
CA SER A 254 16.05 -20.30 -27.62
C SER A 254 16.37 -21.47 -26.70
N LYS A 255 15.52 -22.49 -26.74
CA LYS A 255 15.76 -23.80 -26.14
C LYS A 255 15.80 -24.82 -27.26
N ILE A 256 17.01 -25.08 -27.73
CA ILE A 256 17.31 -26.06 -28.79
C ILE A 256 17.88 -27.32 -28.12
N PRO A 257 17.38 -28.53 -28.44
CA PRO A 257 17.97 -29.77 -27.93
C PRO A 257 19.45 -29.89 -28.35
N GLU A 258 20.31 -30.39 -27.46
CA GLU A 258 21.76 -30.48 -27.71
C GLU A 258 22.11 -31.26 -28.98
N ARG A 259 21.31 -32.27 -29.33
CA ARG A 259 21.48 -33.04 -30.58
C ARG A 259 21.26 -32.21 -31.84
N ALA A 260 20.40 -31.19 -31.80
CA ALA A 260 20.13 -30.31 -32.93
C ALA A 260 21.18 -29.19 -33.06
N LEU A 261 21.92 -28.86 -31.98
CA LEU A 261 23.03 -27.92 -32.03
C LEU A 261 24.19 -28.43 -32.89
N GLN A 262 24.35 -29.75 -33.05
CA GLN A 262 25.38 -30.34 -33.91
C GLN A 262 25.18 -30.00 -35.41
N PHE A 263 23.95 -29.68 -35.81
CA PHE A 263 23.59 -29.35 -37.19
C PHE A 263 23.47 -27.84 -37.43
N CYS A 264 23.66 -27.00 -36.41
CA CYS A 264 23.53 -25.56 -36.50
C CYS A 264 24.80 -24.88 -35.91
N PRO A 265 25.81 -24.56 -36.74
CA PRO A 265 27.12 -24.10 -36.27
C PRO A 265 27.13 -22.69 -35.67
N GLN A 266 26.08 -21.90 -35.91
CA GLN A 266 25.98 -20.56 -35.33
C GLN A 266 25.12 -20.61 -34.07
N PRO A 267 25.67 -20.23 -32.91
CA PRO A 267 24.87 -20.11 -31.71
C PRO A 267 23.83 -19.02 -31.93
N ALA A 268 22.65 -19.19 -31.35
CA ALA A 268 21.46 -18.38 -31.47
C ALA A 268 21.59 -16.87 -31.09
N GLY A 269 22.80 -16.31 -31.02
CA GLY A 269 23.08 -14.92 -30.66
C GLY A 269 22.46 -13.89 -31.62
N GLY A 270 22.45 -14.16 -32.93
CA GLY A 270 21.87 -13.24 -33.91
C GLY A 270 20.35 -13.07 -33.79
N ALA A 271 19.63 -14.08 -33.31
CA ALA A 271 18.16 -14.03 -33.22
C ALA A 271 17.69 -13.08 -32.10
N ALA A 272 18.40 -13.05 -30.97
CA ALA A 272 18.10 -12.12 -29.88
C ALA A 272 18.36 -10.67 -30.31
N ASP A 273 19.49 -10.41 -30.97
CA ASP A 273 19.83 -9.06 -31.44
C ASP A 273 18.88 -8.57 -32.52
N ALA A 274 18.55 -9.43 -33.51
CA ALA A 274 17.55 -9.11 -34.53
C ALA A 274 16.18 -8.80 -33.91
N PHE A 275 15.78 -9.54 -32.88
CA PHE A 275 14.54 -9.25 -32.16
C PHE A 275 14.58 -7.90 -31.44
N GLN A 276 15.71 -7.54 -30.81
CA GLN A 276 15.86 -6.21 -30.19
C GLN A 276 15.75 -5.08 -31.22
N SER A 277 16.28 -5.28 -32.44
CA SER A 277 16.07 -4.34 -33.54
C SER A 277 14.59 -4.22 -33.94
N LEU A 278 13.88 -5.36 -34.07
CA LEU A 278 12.45 -5.37 -34.38
C LEU A 278 11.63 -4.69 -33.29
N LEU A 279 11.91 -4.95 -32.01
CA LEU A 279 11.24 -4.31 -30.88
C LEU A 279 11.36 -2.79 -30.93
N ARG A 280 12.55 -2.28 -31.28
CA ARG A 280 12.81 -0.84 -31.37
C ARG A 280 12.06 -0.17 -32.52
N VAL A 281 11.93 -0.87 -33.66
CA VAL A 281 11.34 -0.32 -34.89
C VAL A 281 9.81 -0.49 -34.93
N LEU A 282 9.33 -1.67 -34.54
CA LEU A 282 7.93 -2.08 -34.72
C LEU A 282 7.12 -2.03 -33.42
N GLY A 283 7.80 -1.99 -32.27
CA GLY A 283 7.16 -2.14 -30.97
C GLY A 283 6.88 -3.61 -30.59
N PRO A 284 6.38 -3.85 -29.36
CA PRO A 284 6.23 -5.19 -28.78
C PRO A 284 5.39 -6.17 -29.61
N GLU A 285 4.18 -5.76 -29.98
CA GLU A 285 3.21 -6.67 -30.60
C GLU A 285 3.68 -7.12 -31.99
N ALA A 286 4.03 -6.18 -32.85
CA ALA A 286 4.47 -6.48 -34.21
C ALA A 286 5.81 -7.23 -34.25
N ALA A 287 6.74 -6.94 -33.33
CA ALA A 287 7.98 -7.69 -33.21
C ALA A 287 7.73 -9.15 -32.79
N ILE A 288 6.85 -9.37 -31.81
CA ILE A 288 6.48 -10.73 -31.37
C ILE A 288 5.76 -11.47 -32.51
N GLU A 289 4.82 -10.83 -33.19
CA GLU A 289 4.12 -11.43 -34.32
C GLU A 289 5.07 -11.84 -35.45
N SER A 290 6.11 -11.04 -35.70
CA SER A 290 7.14 -11.36 -36.71
C SER A 290 7.87 -12.66 -36.37
N ILE A 291 8.21 -12.89 -35.10
CA ILE A 291 8.81 -14.16 -34.67
C ILE A 291 7.82 -15.30 -34.76
N ILE A 292 6.56 -15.10 -34.33
CA ILE A 292 5.54 -16.16 -34.43
C ILE A 292 5.40 -16.62 -35.87
N ARG A 293 5.34 -15.68 -36.84
CA ARG A 293 5.30 -16.00 -38.26
C ARG A 293 6.55 -16.75 -38.69
N ALA A 294 7.73 -16.31 -38.29
CA ALA A 294 8.98 -17.02 -38.62
C ALA A 294 9.02 -18.46 -38.08
N VAL A 295 8.47 -18.70 -36.89
CA VAL A 295 8.32 -20.05 -36.30
C VAL A 295 7.20 -20.85 -36.96
N SER A 296 6.24 -20.19 -37.62
CA SER A 296 5.10 -20.85 -38.29
C SER A 296 5.38 -21.17 -39.76
N LEU A 297 6.43 -20.62 -40.36
CA LEU A 297 6.77 -20.88 -41.76
C LEU A 297 7.24 -22.33 -41.92
N SER A 298 6.43 -23.14 -42.59
CA SER A 298 6.90 -24.38 -43.21
C SER A 298 7.99 -24.03 -44.22
N SER A 299 9.11 -24.74 -44.18
CA SER A 299 10.02 -24.73 -45.32
C SER A 299 9.26 -25.42 -46.46
N ASP A 300 8.80 -24.68 -47.46
CA ASP A 300 8.33 -25.32 -48.69
C ASP A 300 9.50 -26.13 -49.29
N PRO A 301 9.25 -27.37 -49.74
CA PRO A 301 10.28 -28.30 -50.23
C PRO A 301 10.97 -27.85 -51.53
#